data_AF-A0A284S7N6-F1
#
_entry.id   AF-A0A284S7N6-F1
#
_cell.length_a   1.000
_cell.length_b   1.000
_cell.length_c   1.000
_cell.angle_alpha   90.00
_cell.angle_beta   90.00
_cell.angle_gamma   90.00
#
_symmetry.space_group_name_H-M   'P 1'
#
loop_
_entity.id
_entity.type
_entity.pdbx_description
1 polymer ?
#
loop_
_entity_poly.entity_id
_entity_poly.type
_entity_poly.pdbx_seq_one_letter_code
_entity_poly.pdbx_strand_id
1 'polypeptide(L)'
;MSALSHYLDSSPPATPRSRQSPLPDVEPQDQPSQQIPLRPLLQQYVTKEEIGRSFGSFDKTIQVFTGESVGIAELCEKIIAAVGGKSCDAVVSIPLMARVAFLRNSFALCAGHSTDGKAGAGWWDGVDADLKELREKKDNNQLRITAVLRKMLDDDGVNYGNISSAVDLSNYPADAQVVADD
;
A
#
# COMPACT_ATOMS: atom_id res chain seq x y z
N MET A 1 8.19 -68.98 3.96
CA MET A 1 7.84 -68.95 5.40
C MET A 1 8.96 -69.57 6.20
N SER A 2 9.15 -69.05 7.41
CA SER A 2 9.99 -69.55 8.52
C SER A 2 11.47 -69.15 8.57
N ALA A 3 11.75 -68.43 9.65
CA ALA A 3 13.02 -68.02 10.22
C ALA A 3 13.70 -69.15 11.03
N LEU A 4 14.91 -68.86 11.54
CA LEU A 4 15.67 -69.41 12.68
C LEU A 4 17.15 -69.55 12.26
N SER A 5 18.21 -69.34 13.04
CA SER A 5 18.49 -68.89 14.42
C SER A 5 20.04 -68.97 14.58
N HIS A 6 20.58 -68.46 15.70
CA HIS A 6 21.95 -68.63 16.26
C HIS A 6 23.08 -67.75 15.67
N TYR A 7 24.10 -67.26 16.40
CA TYR A 7 24.44 -66.98 17.81
C TYR A 7 25.90 -66.42 17.78
N LEU A 8 26.38 -65.79 18.88
CA LEU A 8 27.77 -65.37 19.22
C LEU A 8 28.23 -64.01 18.66
N ASP A 9 28.37 -62.94 19.46
CA ASP A 9 29.30 -62.67 20.59
C ASP A 9 30.76 -62.45 20.16
N SER A 10 31.24 -61.20 20.28
CA SER A 10 32.61 -60.81 20.67
C SER A 10 32.80 -59.30 20.50
N SER A 11 32.90 -58.58 21.61
CA SER A 11 33.28 -57.14 21.66
C SER A 11 34.77 -56.94 21.36
N PRO A 12 35.18 -55.81 20.74
CA PRO A 12 36.51 -55.24 20.92
C PRO A 12 36.52 -53.99 21.83
N PRO A 13 37.69 -53.60 22.37
CA PRO A 13 37.82 -52.81 23.60
C PRO A 13 37.84 -51.28 23.40
N ALA A 14 37.75 -50.60 24.54
CA ALA A 14 37.56 -49.17 24.76
C ALA A 14 38.54 -48.22 24.03
N THR A 15 38.01 -47.06 23.62
CA THR A 15 38.79 -45.86 23.25
C THR A 15 38.42 -44.70 24.19
N PRO A 16 39.36 -43.81 24.56
CA PRO A 16 39.21 -42.89 25.69
C PRO A 16 38.24 -41.74 25.41
N ARG A 17 37.48 -41.35 26.44
CA ARG A 17 36.63 -40.15 26.50
C ARG A 17 37.41 -38.92 26.07
N SER A 18 37.13 -38.41 24.88
CA SER A 18 37.39 -37.01 24.55
C SER A 18 36.38 -36.15 25.33
N ARG A 19 36.89 -35.22 26.15
CA ARG A 19 36.09 -34.16 26.76
C ARG A 19 35.47 -33.32 25.64
N GLN A 20 34.19 -33.52 25.38
CA GLN A 20 33.38 -32.52 24.68
C GLN A 20 33.18 -31.36 25.65
N SER A 21 33.75 -30.21 25.31
CA SER A 21 33.37 -28.93 25.89
C SER A 21 31.86 -28.74 25.68
N PRO A 22 31.11 -28.23 26.68
CA PRO A 22 29.71 -27.92 26.46
C PRO A 22 29.59 -26.85 25.36
N LEU A 23 28.71 -27.10 24.39
CA LEU A 23 28.26 -26.07 23.46
C LEU A 23 27.68 -24.91 24.29
N PRO A 24 27.92 -23.64 23.93
CA PRO A 24 27.23 -22.54 24.58
C PRO A 24 25.73 -22.73 24.34
N ASP A 25 24.95 -22.68 25.42
CA ASP A 25 23.49 -22.54 25.36
C ASP A 25 23.19 -21.33 24.48
N VAL A 26 22.72 -21.59 23.25
CA VAL A 26 22.07 -20.56 22.45
C VAL A 26 20.71 -20.38 23.08
N GLU A 27 20.66 -19.49 24.06
CA GLU A 27 19.44 -18.91 24.58
C GLU A 27 18.60 -18.49 23.36
N PRO A 28 17.35 -18.97 23.20
CA PRO A 28 16.47 -18.48 22.16
C PRO A 28 16.32 -16.99 22.41
N GLN A 29 17.00 -16.17 21.59
CA GLN A 29 16.69 -14.76 21.57
C GLN A 29 15.25 -14.65 21.08
N ASP A 30 14.34 -14.44 22.02
CA ASP A 30 13.04 -13.84 21.78
C ASP A 30 13.32 -12.54 21.04
N GLN A 31 13.33 -12.61 19.71
CA GLN A 31 13.27 -11.42 18.89
C GLN A 31 11.95 -10.75 19.26
N PRO A 32 11.96 -9.53 19.82
CA PRO A 32 10.72 -8.83 20.04
C PRO A 32 10.08 -8.66 18.67
N SER A 33 8.91 -9.29 18.48
CA SER A 33 8.06 -9.08 17.32
C SER A 33 8.04 -7.59 17.04
N GLN A 34 8.71 -7.17 15.96
CA GLN A 34 8.76 -5.76 15.60
C GLN A 34 7.33 -5.34 15.32
N GLN A 35 6.69 -4.71 16.32
CA GLN A 35 5.38 -4.14 16.18
C GLN A 35 5.54 -3.00 15.19
N ILE A 36 5.20 -3.28 13.93
CA ILE A 36 4.98 -2.24 12.94
C ILE A 36 3.95 -1.29 13.56
N PRO A 37 4.25 0.02 13.67
CA PRO A 37 3.32 0.97 14.26
C PRO A 37 1.97 0.85 13.55
N LEU A 38 0.90 0.63 14.32
CA LEU A 38 -0.44 0.37 13.80
C LEU A 38 -1.05 1.59 13.07
N ARG A 39 -0.53 2.80 13.34
CA ARG A 39 -1.04 4.06 12.76
C ARG A 39 -0.85 4.12 11.24
N PRO A 40 0.35 3.95 10.67
CA PRO A 40 0.54 3.89 9.22
C PRO A 40 -0.40 2.92 8.49
N LEU A 41 -0.61 1.72 9.06
CA LEU A 41 -1.47 0.71 8.46
C LEU A 41 -2.95 1.12 8.48
N LEU A 42 -3.41 1.75 9.56
CA LEU A 42 -4.76 2.28 9.64
C LEU A 42 -5.01 3.41 8.63
N GLN A 43 -4.04 4.33 8.48
CA GLN A 43 -4.15 5.43 7.53
C GLN A 43 -4.16 4.94 6.08
N GLN A 44 -3.32 3.94 5.76
CA GLN A 44 -3.32 3.25 4.47
C GLN A 44 -4.66 2.55 4.19
N TYR A 45 -5.22 1.87 5.18
CA TYR A 45 -6.52 1.24 5.05
C TYR A 45 -7.64 2.27 4.76
N VAL A 46 -7.71 3.32 5.57
CA VAL A 46 -8.72 4.38 5.42
C VAL A 46 -8.60 5.09 4.07
N THR A 47 -7.38 5.45 3.67
CA THR A 47 -7.13 6.09 2.37
C THR A 47 -7.59 5.19 1.22
N LYS A 48 -7.27 3.90 1.28
CA LYS A 48 -7.69 2.92 0.28
C LYS A 48 -9.21 2.78 0.21
N GLU A 49 -9.90 2.76 1.36
CA GLU A 49 -11.37 2.70 1.38
C GLU A 49 -12.01 3.94 0.74
N GLU A 50 -11.53 5.13 1.08
CA GLU A 50 -12.06 6.38 0.51
C GLU A 50 -11.84 6.45 -1.00
N ILE A 51 -10.68 6.01 -1.48
CA ILE A 51 -10.41 5.88 -2.92
C ILE A 51 -11.40 4.88 -3.56
N GLY A 52 -11.62 3.71 -2.97
CA GLY A 52 -12.58 2.74 -3.49
C GLY A 52 -14.01 3.27 -3.55
N ARG A 53 -14.46 3.97 -2.50
CA ARG A 53 -15.78 4.61 -2.44
C ARG A 53 -15.94 5.73 -3.47
N SER A 54 -14.83 6.35 -3.89
CA SER A 54 -14.85 7.46 -4.85
C SER A 54 -15.38 7.08 -6.24
N PHE A 55 -15.42 5.79 -6.58
CA PHE A 55 -15.92 5.30 -7.87
C PHE A 55 -17.42 5.00 -7.89
N GLY A 56 -18.13 5.20 -6.78
CA GLY A 56 -19.54 4.82 -6.66
C GLY A 56 -19.72 3.34 -6.34
N SER A 57 -20.68 2.68 -6.99
CA SER A 57 -21.05 1.29 -6.72
C SER A 57 -20.51 0.35 -7.79
N PHE A 58 -19.81 -0.70 -7.36
CA PHE A 58 -19.33 -1.73 -8.29
C PHE A 58 -20.47 -2.69 -8.66
N ASP A 59 -20.81 -2.75 -9.94
CA ASP A 59 -21.76 -3.72 -10.48
C ASP A 59 -21.02 -5.02 -10.82
N LYS A 60 -21.31 -6.08 -10.05
CA LYS A 60 -20.69 -7.40 -10.20
C LYS A 60 -21.16 -8.15 -11.45
N THR A 61 -22.30 -7.78 -12.02
CA THR A 61 -22.85 -8.45 -13.20
C THR A 61 -22.11 -8.02 -14.46
N ILE A 62 -21.85 -6.72 -14.59
CA ILE A 62 -21.13 -6.15 -15.75
C ILE A 62 -19.66 -5.83 -15.45
N GLN A 63 -19.22 -6.05 -14.20
CA GLN A 63 -17.83 -5.86 -13.74
C GLN A 63 -17.30 -4.44 -13.97
N VAL A 64 -18.15 -3.43 -13.74
CA VAL A 64 -17.80 -2.02 -13.86
C VAL A 64 -18.32 -1.20 -12.69
N PHE A 65 -17.70 -0.04 -12.45
CA PHE A 65 -18.23 0.95 -11.52
C PHE A 65 -19.41 1.71 -12.15
N THR A 66 -20.42 1.97 -11.33
CA THR A 66 -21.67 2.63 -11.70
C THR A 66 -22.02 3.71 -10.69
N GLY A 67 -22.76 4.72 -11.14
CA GLY A 67 -23.13 5.88 -10.32
C GLY A 67 -22.16 7.06 -10.50
N GLU A 68 -22.36 8.09 -9.68
CA GLU A 68 -21.58 9.31 -9.71
C GLU A 68 -20.23 9.10 -9.00
N SER A 69 -19.15 9.52 -9.66
CA SER A 69 -17.82 9.50 -9.06
C SER A 69 -17.57 10.77 -8.26
N VAL A 70 -16.86 10.64 -7.15
CA VAL A 70 -16.45 11.78 -6.32
C VAL A 70 -15.35 12.56 -7.04
N GLY A 71 -15.46 13.89 -7.08
CA GLY A 71 -14.43 14.75 -7.66
C GLY A 71 -13.12 14.71 -6.87
N ILE A 72 -11.98 14.90 -7.54
CA ILE A 72 -10.67 14.72 -6.90
C ILE A 72 -10.44 15.66 -5.71
N ALA A 73 -10.93 16.90 -5.77
CA ALA A 73 -10.84 17.85 -4.67
C ALA A 73 -11.66 17.37 -3.44
N GLU A 74 -12.92 16.99 -3.68
CA GLU A 74 -13.81 16.43 -2.65
C GLU A 74 -13.23 15.13 -2.06
N LEU A 75 -12.60 14.28 -2.88
CA LEU A 75 -11.92 13.08 -2.43
C LEU A 75 -10.73 13.41 -1.51
N CYS A 76 -9.93 14.43 -1.83
CA CYS A 76 -8.87 14.89 -0.95
C CYS A 76 -9.40 15.36 0.41
N GLU A 77 -10.49 16.12 0.43
CA GLU A 77 -11.14 16.56 1.68
C GLU A 77 -11.62 15.38 2.52
N LYS A 78 -12.26 14.39 1.89
CA LYS A 78 -12.70 13.15 2.56
C LYS A 78 -11.52 12.37 3.15
N ILE A 79 -10.44 12.21 2.40
CA ILE A 79 -9.22 11.53 2.87
C ILE A 79 -8.61 12.28 4.05
N ILE A 80 -8.45 13.60 3.96
CA ILE A 80 -7.92 14.43 5.05
C ILE A 80 -8.78 14.27 6.31
N ALA A 81 -10.10 14.40 6.19
CA ALA A 81 -11.01 14.27 7.32
C ALA A 81 -10.95 12.86 7.94
N ALA A 82 -10.86 11.81 7.12
CA ALA A 82 -10.85 10.43 7.56
C ALA A 82 -9.51 10.02 8.21
N VAL A 83 -8.39 10.50 7.67
CA VAL A 83 -7.03 10.15 8.13
C VAL A 83 -6.56 11.06 9.28
N GLY A 84 -6.82 12.35 9.19
CA GLY A 84 -6.37 13.37 10.14
C GLY A 84 -7.32 13.58 11.32
N GLY A 85 -8.60 13.20 11.18
CA GLY A 85 -9.63 13.44 12.18
C GLY A 85 -10.09 14.91 12.27
N LYS A 86 -10.89 15.23 13.28
CA LYS A 86 -11.58 16.53 13.44
C LYS A 86 -10.66 17.75 13.66
N SER A 87 -9.34 17.53 13.83
CA SER A 87 -8.36 18.57 14.20
C SER A 87 -7.24 18.72 13.17
N CYS A 88 -7.43 18.21 11.95
CA CYS A 88 -6.42 18.31 10.90
C CYS A 88 -6.65 19.57 10.06
N ASP A 89 -5.74 20.54 10.18
CA ASP A 89 -5.74 21.77 9.37
C ASP A 89 -5.09 21.59 7.99
N ALA A 90 -5.06 20.36 7.47
CA ALA A 90 -4.46 20.09 6.17
C ALA A 90 -5.31 20.71 5.06
N VAL A 91 -4.66 21.53 4.24
CA VAL A 91 -5.29 22.22 3.11
C VAL A 91 -5.13 21.38 1.85
N VAL A 92 -6.22 21.23 1.08
CA VAL A 92 -6.17 20.63 -0.25
C VAL A 92 -5.31 21.50 -1.16
N SER A 93 -4.33 20.89 -1.81
CA SER A 93 -3.39 21.58 -2.71
C SER A 93 -3.25 20.80 -4.02
N ILE A 94 -2.79 21.46 -5.08
CA ILE A 94 -2.58 20.81 -6.39
C ILE A 94 -1.63 19.61 -6.28
N PRO A 95 -0.49 19.68 -5.56
CA PRO A 95 0.38 18.51 -5.39
C PRO A 95 -0.29 17.35 -4.65
N LEU A 96 -1.18 17.63 -3.68
CA LEU A 96 -1.94 16.59 -2.99
C LEU A 96 -2.95 15.93 -3.93
N MET A 97 -3.73 16.73 -4.65
CA MET A 97 -4.70 16.24 -5.64
C MET A 97 -4.01 15.36 -6.70
N ALA A 98 -2.85 15.77 -7.20
CA ALA A 98 -2.08 15.00 -8.16
C ALA A 98 -1.61 13.63 -7.64
N ARG A 99 -1.22 13.55 -6.35
CA ARG A 99 -0.87 12.28 -5.70
C ARG A 99 -2.09 11.39 -5.50
N VAL A 100 -3.22 11.96 -5.08
CA VAL A 100 -4.47 11.20 -4.91
C VAL A 100 -5.00 10.71 -6.26
N ALA A 101 -4.87 11.51 -7.33
CA ALA A 101 -5.25 11.09 -8.69
C ALA A 101 -4.41 9.89 -9.16
N PHE A 102 -3.10 9.91 -8.88
CA PHE A 102 -2.23 8.76 -9.12
C PHE A 102 -2.69 7.51 -8.36
N LEU A 103 -2.99 7.63 -7.05
CA LEU A 103 -3.48 6.51 -6.25
C LEU A 103 -4.82 5.99 -6.77
N ARG A 104 -5.74 6.89 -7.13
CA ARG A 104 -7.03 6.54 -7.72
C ARG A 104 -6.86 5.78 -9.03
N ASN A 105 -5.97 6.23 -9.91
CA ASN A 105 -5.66 5.53 -11.15
C ASN A 105 -5.07 4.13 -10.90
N SER A 106 -4.11 4.01 -9.98
CA SER A 106 -3.56 2.70 -9.59
C SER A 106 -4.65 1.78 -9.03
N PHE A 107 -5.55 2.30 -8.19
CA PHE A 107 -6.68 1.54 -7.65
C PHE A 107 -7.60 1.06 -8.76
N ALA A 108 -7.98 1.92 -9.71
CA ALA A 108 -8.85 1.57 -10.82
C ALA A 108 -8.27 0.44 -11.66
N LEU A 109 -6.96 0.49 -11.95
CA LEU A 109 -6.27 -0.58 -12.67
C LEU A 109 -6.33 -1.90 -11.89
N CYS A 110 -6.09 -1.91 -10.58
CA CYS A 110 -6.19 -3.13 -9.78
C CYS A 110 -7.63 -3.65 -9.65
N ALA A 111 -8.58 -2.75 -9.39
CA ALA A 111 -9.99 -3.09 -9.21
C ALA A 111 -10.63 -3.62 -10.50
N GLY A 112 -10.23 -3.12 -11.68
CA GLY A 112 -10.69 -3.60 -12.97
C GLY A 112 -10.32 -5.06 -13.28
N HIS A 113 -9.34 -5.62 -12.57
CA HIS A 113 -8.96 -7.04 -12.65
C HIS A 113 -9.56 -7.89 -11.51
N SER A 114 -10.36 -7.28 -10.63
CA SER A 114 -11.00 -7.94 -9.48
C SER A 114 -12.47 -8.26 -9.76
N THR A 115 -13.02 -9.27 -9.09
CA THR A 115 -14.44 -9.65 -9.24
C THR A 115 -15.39 -8.89 -8.31
N ASP A 116 -14.84 -8.12 -7.35
CA ASP A 116 -15.57 -7.40 -6.33
C ASP A 116 -15.33 -5.88 -6.33
N GLY A 117 -14.59 -5.38 -7.31
CA GLY A 117 -14.28 -3.96 -7.47
C GLY A 117 -13.32 -3.42 -6.42
N LYS A 118 -12.51 -4.28 -5.81
CA LYS A 118 -11.56 -3.90 -4.75
C LYS A 118 -10.14 -4.14 -5.18
N ALA A 119 -9.27 -3.18 -4.86
CA ALA A 119 -7.83 -3.45 -4.91
C ALA A 119 -7.46 -4.44 -3.78
N GLY A 120 -6.70 -5.49 -4.11
CA GLY A 120 -6.30 -6.55 -3.16
C GLY A 120 -5.39 -6.06 -2.02
N ALA A 121 -5.06 -6.92 -1.06
CA ALA A 121 -4.24 -6.55 0.10
C ALA A 121 -2.85 -5.99 -0.29
N GLY A 122 -2.21 -6.57 -1.33
CA GLY A 122 -0.92 -6.12 -1.86
C GLY A 122 -0.97 -4.89 -2.79
N TRP A 123 -2.08 -4.15 -2.81
CA TRP A 123 -2.19 -2.96 -3.66
C TRP A 123 -1.14 -1.89 -3.32
N TRP A 124 -0.84 -1.67 -2.04
CA TRP A 124 0.19 -0.71 -1.62
C TRP A 124 1.58 -1.11 -2.10
N ASP A 125 1.91 -2.40 -2.16
CA ASP A 125 3.16 -2.89 -2.76
C ASP A 125 3.24 -2.55 -4.24
N GLY A 126 2.11 -2.64 -4.95
CA GLY A 126 1.99 -2.20 -6.35
C GLY A 126 2.18 -0.70 -6.50
N VAL A 127 1.57 0.11 -5.63
CA VAL A 127 1.75 1.57 -5.61
C VAL A 127 3.23 1.93 -5.39
N ASP A 128 3.92 1.25 -4.47
CA ASP A 128 5.34 1.48 -4.21
C ASP A 128 6.21 1.08 -5.41
N ALA A 129 5.87 -0.02 -6.08
CA ALA A 129 6.54 -0.44 -7.31
C ALA A 129 6.34 0.57 -8.45
N ASP A 130 5.11 1.06 -8.65
CA ASP A 130 4.78 2.07 -9.65
C ASP A 130 5.53 3.39 -9.39
N LEU A 131 5.60 3.81 -8.11
CA LEU A 131 6.36 5.00 -7.71
C LEU A 131 7.86 4.83 -7.93
N LYS A 132 8.40 3.65 -7.63
CA LYS A 132 9.81 3.33 -7.89
C LYS A 132 10.11 3.38 -9.38
N GLU A 133 9.28 2.74 -10.20
CA GLU A 133 9.44 2.73 -11.65
C GLU A 133 9.33 4.15 -12.22
N LEU A 134 8.38 4.96 -11.76
CA LEU A 134 8.23 6.36 -12.17
C LEU A 134 9.49 7.18 -11.82
N ARG A 135 10.02 6.99 -10.61
CA ARG A 135 11.26 7.66 -10.15
C ARG A 135 12.45 7.28 -11.03
N GLU A 136 12.60 6.00 -11.34
CA GLU A 136 13.67 5.49 -12.21
C GLU A 136 13.53 6.04 -13.65
N LYS A 137 12.34 5.93 -14.25
CA LYS A 137 12.05 6.43 -15.62
C LYS A 137 12.26 7.94 -15.80
N LYS A 138 12.17 8.70 -14.71
CA LYS A 138 12.33 10.16 -14.72
C LYS A 138 13.65 10.62 -14.13
N ASP A 139 14.60 9.71 -13.91
CA ASP A 139 15.94 9.99 -13.38
C ASP A 139 15.89 10.71 -12.02
N ASN A 140 14.93 10.35 -11.17
CA ASN A 140 14.61 11.02 -9.90
C ASN A 140 14.37 12.54 -10.02
N ASN A 141 14.09 13.06 -11.23
CA ASN A 141 13.89 14.48 -11.45
C ASN A 141 12.49 14.89 -10.95
N GLN A 142 12.47 15.69 -9.87
CA GLN A 142 11.24 16.12 -9.21
C GLN A 142 10.27 16.85 -10.14
N LEU A 143 10.76 17.73 -11.03
CA LEU A 143 9.91 18.47 -11.97
C LEU A 143 9.23 17.53 -12.97
N ARG A 144 9.97 16.54 -13.50
CA ARG A 144 9.43 15.56 -14.45
C ARG A 144 8.43 14.62 -13.79
N ILE A 145 8.69 14.20 -12.55
CA ILE A 145 7.74 13.38 -11.76
C ILE A 145 6.47 14.18 -11.49
N THR A 146 6.60 15.43 -11.07
CA THR A 146 5.47 16.33 -10.77
C THR A 146 4.63 16.58 -12.03
N ALA A 147 5.26 16.73 -13.20
CA ALA A 147 4.56 16.88 -14.47
C ALA A 147 3.71 15.64 -14.83
N VAL A 148 4.20 14.41 -14.55
CA VAL A 148 3.41 13.19 -14.74
C VAL A 148 2.21 13.16 -13.82
N LEU A 149 2.41 13.43 -12.53
CA LEU A 149 1.31 13.42 -11.55
C LEU A 149 0.27 14.52 -11.87
N ARG A 150 0.72 15.70 -12.31
CA ARG A 150 -0.18 16.77 -12.75
C ARG A 150 -0.98 16.35 -13.97
N LYS A 151 -0.34 15.70 -14.95
CA LYS A 151 -1.08 15.17 -16.11
C LYS A 151 -2.16 14.17 -15.68
N MET A 152 -1.89 13.30 -14.72
CA MET A 152 -2.90 12.39 -14.18
C MET A 152 -4.06 13.12 -13.51
N LEU A 153 -3.80 14.24 -12.85
CA LEU A 153 -4.84 15.12 -12.30
C LEU A 153 -5.68 15.77 -13.40
N ASP A 154 -5.03 16.30 -14.45
CA ASP A 154 -5.72 16.92 -15.59
C ASP A 154 -6.62 15.89 -16.31
N ASP A 155 -6.17 14.64 -16.40
CA ASP A 155 -6.90 13.53 -17.02
C ASP A 155 -7.99 12.94 -16.10
N ASP A 156 -8.02 13.23 -14.79
CA ASP A 156 -8.99 12.65 -13.83
C ASP A 156 -10.44 12.91 -14.24
N GLY A 157 -10.72 14.15 -14.70
CA GLY A 157 -12.03 14.56 -15.19
C GLY A 157 -12.49 13.79 -16.44
N VAL A 158 -11.53 13.40 -17.29
CA VAL A 158 -11.80 12.64 -18.52
C VAL A 158 -11.97 11.15 -18.21
N ASN A 159 -11.16 10.62 -17.29
CA ASN A 159 -11.11 9.19 -16.99
C ASN A 159 -12.31 8.69 -16.18
N TYR A 160 -12.91 9.55 -15.34
CA TYR A 160 -13.97 9.14 -14.41
C TYR A 160 -15.33 9.79 -14.67
N GLY A 161 -15.47 10.53 -15.79
CA GLY A 161 -16.76 10.88 -16.38
C GLY A 161 -17.65 11.76 -15.50
N ASN A 162 -18.85 11.26 -15.15
CA ASN A 162 -19.89 12.01 -14.44
C ASN A 162 -19.48 12.25 -12.98
N ILE A 163 -18.73 13.32 -12.79
CA ILE A 163 -18.18 13.76 -11.51
C ILE A 163 -19.09 14.84 -10.93
N SER A 164 -19.34 14.77 -9.61
CA SER A 164 -20.24 15.68 -8.88
C SER A 164 -19.95 17.17 -9.06
N SER A 165 -18.71 17.52 -9.41
CA SER A 165 -18.28 18.89 -9.66
C SER A 165 -17.00 18.93 -10.49
N ALA A 166 -16.97 19.74 -11.55
CA ALA A 166 -15.73 20.05 -12.24
C ALA A 166 -14.83 20.88 -11.32
N VAL A 167 -13.57 20.48 -11.16
CA VAL A 167 -12.63 21.16 -10.27
C VAL A 167 -12.02 22.38 -10.96
N ASP A 168 -12.28 23.56 -10.43
CA ASP A 168 -11.52 24.77 -10.77
C ASP A 168 -10.23 24.82 -9.94
N LEU A 169 -9.13 24.42 -10.57
CA LEU A 169 -7.81 24.36 -9.95
C LEU A 169 -7.26 25.73 -9.53
N SER A 170 -7.84 26.85 -10.02
CA SER A 170 -7.37 28.19 -9.67
C SER A 170 -7.65 28.56 -8.20
N ASN A 171 -8.57 27.86 -7.55
CA ASN A 171 -8.92 28.06 -6.14
C ASN A 171 -7.99 27.33 -5.17
N TYR A 172 -7.02 26.54 -5.67
CA TYR A 172 -6.15 25.71 -4.84
C TYR A 172 -4.69 26.16 -4.90
N PRO A 173 -3.96 26.13 -3.76
CA PRO A 173 -2.56 26.49 -3.74
C PRO A 173 -1.73 25.52 -4.61
N ALA A 174 -0.88 26.11 -5.45
CA ALA A 174 0.04 25.37 -6.30
C ALA A 174 1.17 24.69 -5.51
N ASP A 175 1.47 25.23 -4.32
CA ASP A 175 2.47 24.72 -3.38
C ASP A 175 1.80 24.18 -2.12
N ALA A 176 2.31 23.06 -1.60
CA ALA A 176 1.85 22.56 -0.31
C ALA A 176 2.36 23.50 0.79
N GLN A 177 1.50 24.38 1.32
CA GLN A 177 1.82 25.06 2.57
C GLN A 177 1.76 24.02 3.69
N VAL A 178 2.92 23.48 4.04
CA VAL A 178 3.09 22.79 5.32
C VAL A 178 3.09 23.90 6.36
N VAL A 179 1.94 24.14 7.00
CA VAL A 179 1.90 24.94 8.22
C VAL A 179 2.67 24.11 9.25
N ALA A 180 3.93 24.47 9.47
CA ALA A 180 4.67 23.97 10.60
C ALA A 180 4.12 24.70 11.82
N ASP A 181 3.42 23.98 12.70
CA ASP A 181 3.15 24.48 14.05
C ASP A 181 4.49 24.61 14.78
N ASP A 182 4.80 25.85 15.22
CA ASP A 182 5.90 26.23 16.12
C ASP A 182 5.68 25.70 17.55
#